data_AF-A0A351GP02-F1
#
_entry.id   AF-A0A351GP02-F1
#
_cell.length_a   1.000
_cell.length_b   1.000
_cell.length_c   1.000
_cell.angle_alpha   90.00
_cell.angle_beta   90.00
_cell.angle_gamma   90.00
#
_symmetry.space_group_name_H-M   'P 1'
#
loop_
_entity.id
_entity.type
_entity.pdbx_description
1 polymer ?
#
loop_
_entity_poly.entity_id
_entity_poly.type
_entity_poly.pdbx_seq_one_letter_code
_entity_poly.pdbx_strand_id
1 'polypeptide(L)' 'RQFDPTNGALISQTAVPGGATTHPVIAGGVLYLVSGDGQLHAFR' A
#
# COMPACT_ATOMS: atom_id res chain seq x y z
N ARG A 1 -1.05 -3.03 4.79
CA ARG A 1 -0.54 -4.38 5.17
C ARG A 1 -0.35 -5.17 3.88
N GLN A 2 0.72 -5.96 3.79
CA GLN A 2 1.04 -6.82 2.66
C GLN A 2 1.06 -8.27 3.14
N PHE A 3 0.48 -9.17 2.36
CA PHE A 3 0.36 -10.59 2.69
C PHE A 3 0.98 -11.47 1.60
N ASP A 4 1.47 -12.63 2.02
CA ASP A 4 1.92 -13.69 1.13
C ASP A 4 0.69 -14.30 0.42
N PRO A 5 0.69 -14.39 -0.92
CA PRO A 5 -0.47 -14.87 -1.68
C PRO A 5 -0.67 -16.39 -1.56
N THR A 6 0.35 -17.14 -1.15
CA THR A 6 0.34 -18.60 -1.04
C THR A 6 -0.24 -19.08 0.29
N ASN A 7 0.04 -18.37 1.39
CA ASN A 7 -0.36 -18.80 2.73
C ASN A 7 -1.00 -17.71 3.61
N GLY A 8 -1.12 -16.47 3.12
CA GLY A 8 -1.74 -15.37 3.86
C GLY A 8 -0.90 -14.81 5.01
N ALA A 9 0.38 -15.19 5.14
CA ALA A 9 1.26 -14.64 6.17
C ALA A 9 1.48 -13.14 5.96
N LEU A 10 1.55 -12.37 7.06
CA LEU A 10 1.86 -10.94 7.00
C LEU A 10 3.35 -10.76 6.62
N ILE A 11 3.62 -10.10 5.49
CA ILE A 11 4.97 -9.79 5.02
C ILE A 11 5.41 -8.41 5.52
N SER A 12 4.53 -7.40 5.45
CA SER A 12 4.87 -6.03 5.80
C SER A 12 3.65 -5.23 6.28
N GLN A 13 3.91 -4.27 7.17
CA GLN A 13 2.91 -3.31 7.64
C GLN A 13 3.56 -1.94 7.75
N THR A 14 2.97 -0.96 7.07
CA THR A 14 3.35 0.45 7.15
C THR A 14 2.09 1.26 7.46
N ALA A 15 2.25 2.29 8.28
CA ALA A 15 1.19 3.26 8.54
C ALA A 15 1.04 4.18 7.32
N VAL A 16 -0.19 4.37 6.86
CA VAL A 16 -0.53 5.39 5.86
C VAL A 16 -1.33 6.47 6.57
N PRO A 17 -0.74 7.66 6.84
CA PRO A 17 -1.47 8.79 7.39
C PRO A 17 -2.71 9.10 6.53
N GLY A 18 -3.84 9.38 7.17
CA GLY A 18 -5.12 9.61 6.44
C GLY A 18 -5.78 8.36 5.87
N GLY A 19 -5.16 7.18 5.98
CA GLY A 19 -5.71 5.91 5.47
C GLY A 19 -5.61 5.78 3.96
N ALA A 20 -5.71 4.54 3.47
CA ALA A 20 -5.81 4.23 2.05
C ALA A 20 -7.26 4.40 1.60
N THR A 21 -7.55 5.38 0.75
CA THR A 21 -8.93 5.65 0.27
C THR A 21 -9.19 5.14 -1.14
N THR A 22 -8.16 4.73 -1.87
CA THR A 22 -8.23 4.25 -3.26
C THR A 22 -7.55 2.89 -3.40
N HIS A 23 -7.96 2.11 -4.41
CA HIS A 23 -7.26 0.89 -4.81
C HIS A 23 -5.82 1.23 -5.23
N PRO A 24 -4.79 0.65 -4.59
CA PRO A 24 -3.42 0.94 -4.94
C PRO A 24 -3.03 0.32 -6.28
N VAL A 25 -2.03 0.90 -6.95
CA VAL A 25 -1.48 0.41 -8.23
C VAL A 25 0.00 0.07 -8.04
N ILE A 26 0.44 -1.03 -8.65
CA ILE A 26 1.85 -1.42 -8.67
C ILE A 26 2.41 -1.19 -10.07
N ALA A 27 3.50 -0.44 -10.18
CA ALA A 27 4.26 -0.25 -11.41
C ALA A 27 5.76 -0.20 -11.11
N GLY A 28 6.57 -0.92 -11.90
CA GLY A 28 8.03 -0.95 -11.71
C GLY A 28 8.50 -1.45 -10.33
N GLY A 29 7.68 -2.23 -9.61
CA GLY A 29 7.99 -2.69 -8.25
C GLY A 29 7.71 -1.67 -7.15
N VAL A 30 7.04 -0.55 -7.46
CA VAL A 30 6.64 0.47 -6.50
C VAL A 30 5.12 0.44 -6.32
N LEU A 31 4.67 0.50 -5.06
CA LEU A 31 3.27 0.62 -4.68
C LEU A 31 2.88 2.09 -4.60
N TYR A 32 1.93 2.50 -5.44
CA TYR A 32 1.37 3.85 -5.45
C TYR A 32 -0.01 3.87 -4.81
N LEU A 33 -0.25 4.83 -3.92
CA LEU A 33 -1.50 4.96 -3.18
C LEU A 33 -1.84 6.43 -2.93
N VAL A 34 -3.10 6.81 -3.12
CA VAL A 34 -3.63 8.10 -2.67
C VAL A 34 -4.27 7.93 -1.28
N SER A 35 -3.85 8.77 -0.33
CA SER A 35 -4.37 8.81 1.04
C SER A 35 -5.66 9.65 1.14
N GLY A 36 -6.35 9.55 2.28
CA GLY A 36 -7.61 10.29 2.51
C GLY A 36 -7.49 11.81 2.53
N ASP A 37 -6.28 12.34 2.74
CA ASP A 37 -5.95 13.77 2.64
C ASP A 37 -5.48 14.19 1.23
N GLY A 38 -5.55 13.29 0.24
CA GLY A 38 -5.24 13.57 -1.16
C GLY A 38 -3.76 13.51 -1.51
N GLN A 39 -2.91 12.98 -0.63
CA GLN A 39 -1.47 12.84 -0.89
C GLN A 39 -1.17 11.54 -1.64
N LEU A 40 -0.23 11.61 -2.59
CA LEU A 40 0.30 10.42 -3.27
C LEU A 40 1.50 9.88 -2.50
N HIS A 41 1.41 8.64 -2.06
CA HIS A 41 2.48 7.90 -1.41
C HIS A 41 3.07 6.84 -2.35
N ALA A 42 4.38 6.60 -2.22
CA ALA A 42 5.11 5.56 -2.94
C ALA A 42 5.90 4.69 -1.95
N PHE A 43 5.69 3.37 -2.00
CA PHE A 43 6.36 2.39 -1.14
C PHE A 43 7.10 1.35 -1.97
N ARG A 44 8.26 0.92 -1.45
CA ARG A 44 9.11 -0.15 -1.99
C ARG A 44 9.17 -1.29 -0.99
#